data_AF-A0A2W2C1P5-F1
#
_entry.id   AF-A0A2W2C1P5-F1
#
_cell.length_a   1.000
_cell.length_b   1.000
_cell.length_c   1.000
_cell.angle_alpha   90.00
_cell.angle_beta   90.00
_cell.angle_gamma   90.00
#
_symmetry.space_group_name_H-M   'P 1'
#
loop_
_entity.id
_entity.type
_entity.pdbx_description
1 polymer ?
#
loop_
_entity_poly.entity_id
_entity_poly.type
_entity_poly.pdbx_seq_one_letter_code
_entity_poly.pdbx_strand_id
1 'polypeptide(L)' 'MHYIHQNPIRAGLVNRLEDWEYSSFKDYAGLRNGTLCNKEMLMTITGYNVSTFYTDSYALIKQHL' A
#
# COMPACT_ATOMS: atom_id res chain seq x y z
N MET A 1 -7.61 -2.95 0.42
CA MET A 1 -6.39 -2.20 0.81
C MET A 1 -5.72 -1.45 -0.35
N HIS A 2 -5.72 -1.96 -1.59
CA HIS A 2 -4.88 -1.40 -2.66
C HIS A 2 -5.40 -0.09 -3.29
N TYR A 3 -6.71 0.02 -3.56
CA TYR A 3 -7.31 1.18 -4.25
C TYR A 3 -6.86 2.53 -3.68
N ILE A 4 -6.97 2.73 -2.36
CA ILE A 4 -6.64 4.01 -1.71
C ILE A 4 -5.15 4.34 -1.89
N HIS A 5 -4.28 3.35 -1.74
CA HIS A 5 -2.84 3.55 -1.90
C HIS A 5 -2.46 3.93 -3.34
N GLN A 6 -3.27 3.56 -4.34
CA GLN A 6 -3.04 3.88 -5.75
C GLN A 6 -3.49 5.29 -6.16
N ASN A 7 -4.31 5.95 -5.34
CA ASN A 7 -4.83 7.29 -5.65
C ASN A 7 -3.73 8.31 -6.00
N PRO A 8 -2.57 8.39 -5.30
CA PRO A 8 -1.51 9.33 -5.64
C PRO A 8 -0.93 9.14 -7.04
N ILE A 9 -0.81 7.89 -7.51
CA ILE A 9 -0.38 7.59 -8.89
C ILE A 9 -1.49 7.96 -9.88
N ARG A 10 -2.74 7.56 -9.59
CA ARG A 10 -3.89 7.84 -10.49
C ARG A 10 -4.17 9.33 -10.63
N ALA A 11 -3.85 10.12 -9.61
CA ALA A 11 -3.95 11.58 -9.62
C ALA A 11 -2.71 12.26 -10.23
N GLY A 12 -1.68 11.52 -10.66
CA GLY A 12 -0.46 12.07 -11.24
C GLY A 12 0.45 12.81 -10.25
N LEU A 13 0.28 12.57 -8.94
CA LEU A 13 1.04 13.25 -7.89
C LEU A 13 2.43 12.64 -7.68
N VAL A 14 2.56 11.32 -7.91
CA VAL A 14 3.81 10.56 -7.78
C VAL A 14 3.88 9.46 -8.83
N ASN A 15 5.10 9.00 -9.15
CA ASN A 15 5.31 7.89 -10.08
C ASN A 15 5.37 6.52 -9.38
N ARG A 16 5.66 6.49 -8.07
CA ARG A 16 5.73 5.27 -7.26
C ARG A 16 4.88 5.42 -6.00
N LEU A 17 4.28 4.34 -5.53
CA LEU A 17 3.39 4.33 -4.35
C LEU A 17 4.14 4.75 -3.08
N GLU A 18 5.41 4.36 -2.95
CA GLU A 18 6.29 4.68 -1.83
C GLU A 18 6.72 6.15 -1.75
N ASP A 19 6.60 6.90 -2.85
CA ASP A 19 6.95 8.33 -2.90
C ASP A 19 5.88 9.20 -2.23
N TRP A 20 4.65 8.69 -2.05
CA TRP A 20 3.59 9.43 -1.37
C TRP A 20 3.72 9.32 0.16
N GLU A 21 4.20 10.38 0.81
CA GLU A 21 4.51 10.38 2.25
C GLU A 21 3.29 10.30 3.16
N TYR A 22 2.16 10.85 2.71
CA TYR A 22 0.90 10.94 3.44
C TYR A 22 0.05 9.67 3.32
N SER A 23 0.70 8.50 3.40
CA SER A 23 0.09 7.20 3.20
C SER A 23 0.70 6.13 4.09
N SER A 24 -0.11 5.14 4.43
CA SER A 24 0.29 3.91 5.13
C SER A 24 0.97 2.88 4.22
N PHE A 25 1.12 3.16 2.92
CA PHE A 25 1.72 2.24 1.96
C PHE A 25 3.10 1.77 2.42
N LYS A 26 3.98 2.69 2.82
CA LYS A 26 5.34 2.35 3.29
C LYS A 26 5.33 1.47 4.54
N ASP A 27 4.32 1.60 5.40
CA ASP A 27 4.22 0.80 6.63
C ASP A 27 3.84 -0.63 6.26
N TYR A 28 2.78 -0.82 5.46
CA TYR A 28 2.37 -2.14 5.00
C TYR A 28 3.40 -2.82 4.09
N ALA A 29 4.12 -2.04 3.27
CA ALA A 29 5.19 -2.54 2.42
C ALA A 29 6.51 -2.84 3.17
N GLY A 30 6.60 -2.54 4.47
CA GLY A 30 7.84 -2.74 5.24
C GLY A 30 8.97 -1.77 4.89
N LEU A 31 8.70 -0.71 4.13
CA LEU A 31 9.65 0.33 3.72
C LEU A 31 9.85 1.41 4.79
N ARG A 32 8.97 1.45 5.79
CA ARG A 32 9.05 2.33 6.95
C ARG A 32 8.66 1.55 8.20
N ASN A 33 9.44 1.71 9.27
CA ASN A 33 9.05 1.23 10.60
C ASN A 33 8.09 2.22 11.27
N GLY A 34 6.97 2.51 10.57
CA GLY A 34 5.96 3.47 11.00
C GLY A 34 4.88 2.83 11.86
N THR A 35 4.16 3.67 12.59
CA THR A 35 3.07 3.29 13.50
C THR A 35 1.68 3.68 12.98
N LEU A 36 1.57 4.10 11.71
CA LEU A 36 0.32 4.62 11.15
C LEU A 36 -0.77 3.56 11.05
N CYS A 37 -0.39 2.28 10.98
CA CYS A 37 -1.32 1.15 10.88
C CYS A 37 -0.92 -0.01 11.78
N ASN A 38 -1.92 -0.68 12.36
CA ASN A 38 -1.73 -1.92 13.10
C ASN A 38 -1.74 -3.12 12.14
N LYS A 39 -0.53 -3.54 11.71
CA LYS A 39 -0.35 -4.66 10.77
C LYS A 39 -0.78 -5.99 11.39
N GLU A 40 -0.55 -6.18 12.68
CA GLU A 40 -0.93 -7.39 13.41
C GLU A 40 -2.46 -7.56 13.40
N MET A 41 -3.20 -6.51 13.77
CA MET A 41 -4.66 -6.53 13.76
C MET A 41 -5.24 -6.82 12.37
N LEU A 42 -4.64 -6.26 11.30
CA LEU A 42 -5.04 -6.59 9.93
C LEU A 42 -4.89 -8.10 9.66
N MET A 43 -3.71 -8.66 9.95
CA MET A 43 -3.43 -10.08 9.73
C MET A 43 -4.38 -10.97 10.54
N THR A 44 -4.62 -10.64 11.81
CA THR A 44 -5.50 -11.42 12.69
C THR A 44 -6.95 -11.43 12.20
N ILE A 45 -7.47 -10.28 11.77
CA ILE A 45 -8.90 -10.17 11.40
C ILE A 45 -9.16 -10.70 9.99
N THR A 46 -8.25 -10.46 9.06
CA THR A 46 -8.50 -10.76 7.63
C THR A 46 -7.73 -11.97 7.12
N GLY A 47 -6.76 -12.50 7.87
CA GLY A 47 -5.83 -13.52 7.39
C GLY A 47 -4.93 -13.03 6.26
N TYR A 48 -4.82 -11.72 6.04
CA TYR A 48 -4.11 -11.17 4.89
C TYR A 48 -2.59 -11.33 5.05
N ASN A 49 -1.92 -11.81 4.01
CA ASN A 49 -0.47 -11.93 4.01
C ASN A 49 0.19 -10.58 3.64
N VAL A 50 0.63 -9.84 4.65
CA VAL A 50 1.28 -8.53 4.44
C VAL A 50 2.56 -8.60 3.60
N SER A 51 3.21 -9.77 3.49
CA SER A 51 4.41 -9.92 2.65
C SER A 51 4.12 -9.77 1.15
N THR A 52 2.89 -10.02 0.69
CA THR A 52 2.50 -9.84 -0.72
C THR A 52 1.98 -8.43 -1.00
N PHE A 53 1.84 -7.58 0.03
CA PHE A 53 1.20 -6.27 -0.08
C PHE A 53 1.81 -5.39 -1.17
N TYR A 54 3.14 -5.35 -1.28
CA TYR A 54 3.81 -4.52 -2.28
C TYR A 54 3.46 -4.97 -3.70
N THR A 55 3.60 -6.27 -4.00
CA THR A 55 3.32 -6.82 -5.32
C THR A 55 1.84 -6.69 -5.68
N ASP A 56 0.94 -7.00 -4.73
CA ASP A 56 -0.51 -6.93 -4.94
C ASP A 56 -0.98 -5.49 -5.21
N SER A 57 -0.35 -4.51 -4.55
CA SER A 57 -0.68 -3.10 -4.73
C SER A 57 -0.33 -2.56 -6.11
N TYR A 58 0.69 -3.11 -6.77
CA TYR A 58 1.07 -2.73 -8.13
C TYR A 58 0.34 -3.55 -9.21
N ALA A 59 -0.06 -4.79 -8.90
CA ALA A 59 -0.71 -5.68 -9.87
C ALA A 59 -1.99 -5.08 -10.49
N LEU A 60 -2.75 -4.31 -9.71
CA LEU A 60 -4.03 -3.73 -10.13
C LEU A 60 -3.89 -2.37 -10.83
N ILE A 61 -2.74 -1.70 -10.76
CA ILE A 61 -2.52 -0.40 -11.42
C ILE A 61 -2.52 -0.55 -12.94
N LYS A 62 -1.96 -1.66 -13.45
CA LYS A 62 -1.81 -1.91 -14.89
C LYS A 62 -3.13 -2.17 -15.63
N GLN A 63 -4.24 -2.39 -14.93
CA GLN A 63 -5.52 -2.67 -15.58
C GLN A 63 -6.27 -1.41 -16.04
N HIS A 64 -5.88 -0.21 -15.60
CA HIS A 64 -6.64 1.03 -15.80
C HIS A 64 -5.81 2.22 -16.31
N LEU A 65 -4.70 1.95 -17.01
CA LEU A 65 -3.99 2.91 -17.84
C LEU A 65 -4.17 2.54 -19.32
#